data_AF-A0A2H9QGS6-F1
#
_entry.id   AF-A0A2H9QGS6-F1
#
_cell.length_a   1.000
_cell.length_b   1.000
_cell.length_c   1.000
_cell.angle_alpha   90.00
_cell.angle_beta   90.00
_cell.angle_gamma   90.00
#
_symmetry.space_group_name_H-M   'P 1'
#
loop_
_entity.id
_entity.type
_entity.pdbx_description
1 polymer ?
#
loop_
_entity_poly.entity_id
_entity_poly.type
_entity_poly.pdbx_seq_one_letter_code
_entity_poly.pdbx_strand_id
1 'polypeptide(L)'
;YQTKATTGGGIITGSIASDILVKTISAHLKHKKPLTDYWKNLSGLNKELELHWKVRKYFNSLNDQQLNSLILKFKKTGMEKFLEEHGDMDFPSKLVRKMMFSPSKWSLLPTSFRFMFS
;
A
#
# COMPACT_ATOMS: atom_id res chain seq x y z
N TYR A 1 8.03 10.82 -4.99
CA TYR A 1 8.35 9.91 -6.11
C TYR A 1 7.23 8.90 -6.27
N GLN A 2 6.78 8.63 -7.50
CA GLN A 2 5.76 7.62 -7.82
C GLN A 2 6.39 6.22 -7.85
N THR A 3 7.13 5.87 -6.81
CA THR A 3 7.90 4.63 -6.72
C THR A 3 7.53 3.92 -5.43
N LYS A 4 7.18 2.64 -5.52
CA LYS A 4 6.83 1.82 -4.37
C LYS A 4 8.05 1.65 -3.47
N ALA A 5 7.95 2.08 -2.21
CA ALA A 5 9.05 1.95 -1.25
C ALA A 5 9.41 0.49 -0.91
N THR A 6 8.50 -0.46 -1.14
CA THR A 6 8.72 -1.89 -0.86
C THR A 6 9.61 -2.56 -1.90
N THR A 7 9.40 -2.30 -3.19
CA THR A 7 10.11 -2.98 -4.29
C THR A 7 11.02 -2.07 -5.12
N GLY A 8 10.92 -0.74 -4.95
CA GLY A 8 11.57 0.22 -5.85
C GLY A 8 10.91 0.31 -7.23
N GLY A 9 9.81 -0.40 -7.48
CA GLY A 9 9.09 -0.36 -8.76
C GLY A 9 8.22 0.88 -8.90
N GLY A 10 8.25 1.52 -10.08
CA GLY A 10 7.52 2.77 -10.35
C GLY A 10 6.72 2.80 -11.65
N ILE A 11 6.72 1.73 -12.45
CA ILE A 11 6.09 1.72 -13.78
C ILE A 11 4.58 1.91 -13.67
N ILE A 12 3.89 1.05 -12.91
CA ILE A 12 2.43 1.11 -12.75
C ILE A 12 2.01 2.41 -12.06
N THR A 13 2.65 2.76 -10.95
CA THR A 13 2.35 3.96 -10.18
C THR A 13 2.66 5.25 -10.96
N GLY A 14 3.73 5.25 -11.76
CA GLY A 14 4.05 6.33 -12.69
C GLY A 14 3.00 6.48 -13.79
N SER A 15 2.58 5.38 -14.42
CA SER A 15 1.52 5.39 -15.43
C SER A 15 0.19 5.92 -14.88
N ILE A 16 -0.20 5.53 -13.67
CA ILE A 16 -1.40 6.05 -13.01
C ILE A 16 -1.29 7.56 -12.78
N ALA A 17 -0.14 8.03 -12.29
CA ALA A 17 0.07 9.46 -12.09
C ALA A 17 0.05 10.27 -13.40
N SER A 18 0.57 9.68 -14.49
CA SER A 18 0.51 10.26 -15.83
C SER A 18 -0.92 10.35 -16.36
N ASP A 19 -1.74 9.32 -16.19
CA ASP A 19 -3.16 9.35 -16.57
C ASP A 19 -3.92 10.45 -15.79
N ILE A 20 -3.68 10.56 -14.49
CA ILE A 20 -4.25 11.64 -13.65
C ILE A 20 -3.82 13.02 -14.15
N LEU A 21 -2.56 13.18 -14.54
CA LEU A 21 -2.03 14.42 -15.09
C LEU A 21 -2.74 14.80 -16.40
N VAL A 22 -2.83 13.86 -17.36
CA VAL A 22 -3.50 14.07 -18.65
C VAL A 22 -4.96 14.46 -18.47
N LYS A 23 -5.68 13.80 -17.55
CA LYS A 23 -7.07 14.14 -17.22
C LYS A 23 -7.18 15.55 -16.64
N THR A 24 -6.26 15.94 -15.77
CA THR A 24 -6.25 17.27 -15.14
C THR A 24 -5.99 18.36 -16.18
N ILE A 25 -5.00 18.17 -17.06
CA ILE A 25 -4.71 19.11 -18.15
C ILE A 25 -5.90 19.23 -19.09
N SER A 26 -6.50 18.09 -19.48
CA SER A 26 -7.66 18.07 -20.37
C SER A 26 -8.86 18.82 -19.78
N ALA A 27 -9.13 18.65 -18.48
CA ALA A 27 -10.20 19.35 -17.77
C ALA A 27 -9.92 20.85 -17.65
N HIS A 28 -8.66 21.25 -17.46
CA HIS A 28 -8.26 22.65 -17.45
C HIS A 28 -8.48 23.29 -18.83
N LEU A 29 -8.06 22.64 -19.92
CA LEU A 29 -8.20 23.18 -21.27
C LEU A 29 -9.67 23.32 -21.69
N LYS A 30 -10.50 22.30 -21.40
CA LYS A 30 -11.92 22.29 -21.82
C LYS A 30 -12.83 23.11 -20.92
N HIS A 31 -12.56 23.15 -19.61
CA HIS A 31 -13.51 23.65 -18.61
C HIS A 31 -12.89 24.64 -17.61
N LYS A 32 -11.65 25.08 -17.83
CA LYS A 32 -10.91 26.00 -16.94
C LYS A 32 -10.84 25.53 -15.49
N LYS A 33 -10.88 24.21 -15.25
CA LYS A 33 -10.70 23.62 -13.92
C LYS A 33 -9.30 23.94 -13.35
N PRO A 34 -9.13 24.12 -12.05
CA PRO A 34 -7.81 24.42 -11.47
C PRO A 34 -6.80 23.28 -11.71
N LEU A 35 -5.57 23.62 -12.11
CA LEU A 35 -4.50 22.62 -12.23
C LEU A 35 -4.12 22.00 -10.87
N THR A 36 -4.43 22.69 -9.77
CA THR A 36 -4.26 22.18 -8.40
C THR A 36 -5.12 20.93 -8.13
N ASP A 37 -6.16 20.67 -8.94
CA ASP A 37 -6.94 19.44 -8.85
C ASP A 37 -6.09 18.18 -9.08
N TYR A 38 -4.93 18.31 -9.73
CA TYR A 38 -3.96 17.23 -9.86
C TYR A 38 -3.62 16.61 -8.49
N TRP A 39 -3.26 17.43 -7.50
CA TRP A 39 -2.87 16.96 -6.17
C TRP A 39 -4.02 16.27 -5.44
N LYS A 40 -5.24 16.80 -5.61
CA LYS A 40 -6.45 16.19 -5.07
C LYS A 40 -6.70 14.81 -5.70
N ASN A 41 -6.59 14.70 -7.02
CA ASN A 41 -6.82 13.45 -7.75
C ASN A 41 -5.71 12.42 -7.48
N LEU A 42 -4.47 12.87 -7.24
CA LEU A 42 -3.33 12.02 -6.89
C LEU A 42 -3.42 11.45 -5.46
N SER A 43 -4.26 12.03 -4.59
CA SER A 43 -4.33 11.67 -3.17
C SER A 43 -4.59 10.18 -2.91
N GLY A 44 -5.38 9.51 -3.77
CA GLY A 44 -5.61 8.08 -3.68
C GLY A 44 -4.33 7.27 -3.89
N LEU A 45 -3.58 7.58 -4.95
CA LEU A 45 -2.28 6.95 -5.23
C LEU A 45 -1.25 7.25 -4.13
N ASN A 46 -1.24 8.50 -3.62
CA ASN A 46 -0.33 8.88 -2.54
C ASN A 46 -0.58 8.08 -1.26
N LYS A 47 -1.84 7.76 -0.93
CA LYS A 47 -2.16 6.90 0.21
C LYS A 47 -1.62 5.48 0.05
N GLU A 48 -1.66 4.91 -1.17
CA GLU A 48 -1.04 3.61 -1.44
C GLU A 48 0.47 3.66 -1.28
N LEU A 49 1.12 4.69 -1.82
CA LEU A 49 2.57 4.88 -1.69
C LEU A 49 2.99 5.08 -0.22
N GLU A 50 2.19 5.80 0.56
CA GLU A 50 2.39 5.94 2.00
C GLU A 50 2.27 4.59 2.72
N LEU A 51 1.30 3.75 2.31
CA LEU A 51 1.17 2.41 2.86
C LEU A 51 2.39 1.54 2.54
N HIS A 52 2.91 1.58 1.31
CA HIS A 52 4.18 0.94 0.96
C HIS A 52 5.33 1.42 1.84
N TRP A 53 5.40 2.71 2.14
CA TRP A 53 6.42 3.27 3.02
C TRP A 53 6.30 2.73 4.44
N LYS A 54 5.09 2.68 5.01
CA LYS A 54 4.83 2.09 6.34
C LYS A 54 5.22 0.61 6.40
N VAL A 55 4.91 -0.17 5.35
CA VAL A 55 5.37 -1.57 5.21
C VAL A 55 6.88 -1.66 5.25
N ARG A 56 7.57 -0.87 4.43
CA ARG A 56 9.04 -0.87 4.39
C ARG A 56 9.61 -0.50 5.76
N LYS A 57 9.09 0.54 6.41
CA LYS A 57 9.54 1.02 7.72
C LYS A 57 9.34 -0.05 8.80
N TYR A 58 8.17 -0.71 8.81
CA TYR A 58 7.88 -1.77 9.76
C TYR A 58 8.86 -2.93 9.61
N PHE A 59 9.07 -3.46 8.39
CA PHE A 59 10.01 -4.57 8.19
C PHE A 59 11.44 -4.18 8.53
N ASN A 60 11.87 -2.96 8.19
CA ASN A 60 13.20 -2.45 8.56
C ASN A 60 13.39 -2.29 10.07
N SER A 61 12.30 -2.20 10.86
CA SER A 61 12.38 -2.05 12.31
C SER A 61 12.54 -3.38 13.07
N LEU A 62 12.39 -4.51 12.37
CA LEU A 62 12.49 -5.85 12.95
C LEU A 62 13.94 -6.34 12.92
N ASN A 63 14.39 -6.95 14.02
CA ASN A 63 15.63 -7.72 14.02
C ASN A 63 15.41 -9.15 13.46
N ASP A 64 16.49 -9.89 13.25
CA ASP A 64 16.44 -11.24 12.64
C ASP A 64 15.55 -12.22 13.40
N GLN A 65 15.59 -12.20 14.74
CA GLN A 65 14.76 -13.06 15.58
C GLN A 65 13.27 -12.72 15.44
N GLN A 66 12.93 -11.44 15.40
CA GLN A 66 11.57 -10.95 15.21
C GLN A 66 11.06 -11.26 13.81
N LEU A 67 11.90 -11.09 12.78
CA LEU A 67 11.57 -11.41 11.41
C LEU A 67 11.31 -12.91 11.24
N ASN A 68 12.17 -13.76 11.81
CA ASN A 68 11.98 -15.21 11.76
C ASN A 68 10.70 -15.64 12.48
N SER A 69 10.42 -15.07 13.66
CA SER A 69 9.17 -15.32 14.39
C SER A 69 7.94 -14.92 13.57
N LEU A 70 8.00 -13.79 12.85
CA LEU A 70 6.93 -13.32 11.98
C LEU A 70 6.67 -14.29 10.83
N ILE A 71 7.73 -14.76 10.16
CA ILE A 71 7.63 -15.72 9.05
C ILE A 71 6.99 -17.04 9.54
N LEU A 72 7.42 -17.55 10.70
CA LEU A 72 6.84 -18.76 11.29
C LEU A 72 5.36 -18.59 11.65
N LYS A 73 4.98 -17.42 12.17
CA LYS A 73 3.56 -17.09 12.43
C LYS A 73 2.76 -17.08 11.13
N PHE A 74 3.27 -16.44 10.07
CA PHE A 74 2.59 -16.40 8.77
C PHE A 74 2.34 -17.80 8.20
N LYS A 75 3.32 -18.70 8.30
CA LYS A 75 3.15 -20.10 7.91
C LYS A 75 2.08 -20.81 8.76
N LYS A 76 2.14 -20.68 10.08
CA LYS A 76 1.18 -21.32 11.00
C LYS A 76 -0.26 -20.85 10.78
N THR A 77 -0.47 -19.60 10.42
CA THR A 77 -1.80 -19.03 10.21
C THR A 77 -2.34 -19.21 8.78
N GLY A 78 -1.59 -19.85 7.88
CA GLY A 78 -1.96 -19.95 6.46
C GLY A 78 -2.03 -18.59 5.77
N MET A 79 -1.20 -17.62 6.21
CA MET A 79 -1.19 -16.27 5.63
C MET A 79 -0.69 -16.28 4.18
N GLU A 80 0.16 -17.24 3.83
CA GLU A 80 0.65 -17.45 2.46
C GLU A 80 -0.50 -17.61 1.46
N LYS A 81 -1.42 -18.56 1.72
CA LYS A 81 -2.61 -18.76 0.87
C LYS A 81 -3.47 -17.51 0.74
N PHE A 82 -3.60 -16.76 1.83
CA PHE A 82 -4.36 -15.51 1.82
C PHE A 82 -3.67 -14.41 0.98
N LEU A 83 -2.35 -14.32 1.06
CA LEU A 83 -1.55 -13.41 0.22
C LEU A 83 -1.60 -13.85 -1.25
N GLU A 84 -1.63 -15.14 -1.55
CA GLU A 84 -1.80 -15.62 -2.93
C GLU A 84 -3.19 -15.29 -3.49
N GLU A 85 -4.25 -15.54 -2.73
CA GLU A 85 -5.62 -15.32 -3.17
C GLU A 85 -6.01 -13.82 -3.24
N HIS A 86 -5.38 -12.98 -2.41
CA HIS A 86 -5.84 -11.61 -2.20
C HIS A 86 -4.73 -10.54 -2.24
N GLY A 87 -3.48 -10.94 -2.47
CA GLY A 87 -2.33 -10.05 -2.53
C GLY A 87 -2.34 -9.20 -3.78
N ASP A 88 -2.68 -7.93 -3.62
CA ASP A 88 -2.47 -6.90 -4.64
C ASP A 88 -1.17 -6.15 -4.29
N MET A 89 -0.11 -6.37 -5.08
CA MET A 89 1.22 -5.81 -4.84
C MET A 89 1.35 -4.34 -5.27
N ASP A 90 0.36 -3.80 -5.99
CA ASP A 90 0.30 -2.40 -6.40
C ASP A 90 -0.64 -1.60 -5.50
N PHE A 91 -1.67 -2.24 -4.96
CA PHE A 91 -2.67 -1.63 -4.06
C PHE A 91 -2.81 -2.41 -2.74
N PRO A 92 -1.79 -2.35 -1.86
CA PRO A 92 -1.79 -3.08 -0.60
C PRO A 92 -2.96 -2.72 0.33
N SER A 93 -3.62 -1.55 0.14
CA SER A 93 -4.80 -1.18 0.92
C SER A 93 -5.93 -2.20 0.80
N LYS A 94 -6.07 -2.86 -0.36
CA LYS A 94 -7.09 -3.89 -0.58
C LYS A 94 -6.86 -5.11 0.30
N LEU A 95 -5.59 -5.50 0.45
CA LEU A 95 -5.19 -6.61 1.32
C LEU A 95 -5.44 -6.24 2.79
N VAL A 96 -5.00 -5.07 3.22
CA VAL A 96 -5.21 -4.57 4.60
C VAL A 96 -6.70 -4.56 4.94
N ARG A 97 -7.54 -4.06 4.04
CA ARG A 97 -9.00 -4.05 4.21
C ARG A 97 -9.55 -5.47 4.39
N LYS A 98 -9.15 -6.42 3.54
CA LYS A 98 -9.59 -7.83 3.66
C LYS A 98 -9.14 -8.50 4.96
N MET A 99 -7.96 -8.15 5.46
CA MET A 99 -7.47 -8.64 6.76
C MET A 99 -8.32 -8.13 7.92
N MET A 100 -8.69 -6.85 7.92
CA MET A 100 -9.51 -6.26 8.99
C MET A 100 -10.89 -6.92 9.11
N PHE A 101 -11.50 -7.28 7.98
CA PHE A 101 -12.83 -7.90 7.93
C PHE A 101 -12.82 -9.44 8.05
N SER A 102 -11.67 -10.06 8.40
CA SER A 102 -11.55 -11.50 8.63
C SER A 102 -11.33 -11.82 10.13
N PRO A 103 -12.38 -12.17 10.90
CA PRO A 103 -12.34 -12.33 12.36
C PRO A 103 -11.35 -13.40 12.86
N SER A 104 -11.13 -14.48 12.09
CA SER A 104 -10.23 -15.58 12.46
C SER A 104 -8.74 -15.22 12.44
N LYS A 105 -8.38 -14.04 11.90
CA LYS A 105 -6.99 -13.61 11.69
C LYS A 105 -6.58 -12.43 12.58
N TRP A 106 -7.45 -12.05 13.52
CA TRP A 106 -7.21 -10.96 14.48
C TRP A 106 -6.03 -11.21 15.43
N SER A 107 -5.58 -12.46 15.60
CA SER A 107 -4.38 -12.79 16.39
C SER A 107 -3.06 -12.26 15.78
N LEU A 108 -3.08 -11.83 14.51
CA LEU A 108 -1.95 -11.19 13.84
C LEU A 108 -1.98 -9.66 13.96
N LEU A 109 -3.08 -9.09 14.46
CA LEU A 109 -3.26 -7.65 14.65
C LEU A 109 -2.30 -6.98 15.65
N PRO A 110 -1.80 -7.64 16.72
CA PRO A 110 -0.83 -7.01 17.63
C PRO A 110 0.45 -6.56 16.91
N THR A 111 0.83 -7.25 15.83
CA THR A 111 1.95 -6.88 14.96
C THR A 111 1.59 -5.75 13.98
N SER A 112 0.33 -5.66 13.52
CA SER A 112 -0.12 -4.56 12.66
C SER A 112 -0.47 -3.27 13.42
N PHE A 113 -0.64 -3.31 14.75
CA PHE A 113 -0.81 -2.08 15.54
C PHE A 113 0.48 -1.25 15.59
N ARG A 114 1.66 -1.88 15.63
CA ARG A 114 2.95 -1.17 15.56
C ARG A 114 3.15 -0.46 14.22
N PHE A 115 2.54 -0.99 13.15
CA PHE A 115 2.56 -0.43 11.80
C PHE A 115 1.68 0.82 11.63
N MET A 116 0.60 0.96 12.40
CA MET A 116 -0.28 2.14 12.34
C MET A 116 0.29 3.37 13.08
N PHE A 117 1.19 3.16 14.05
CA PHE A 117 1.77 4.21 14.89
C PHE A 117 3.28 4.41 14.69
N SER A 118 3.89 3.77 13.68
CA SER A 118 5.29 3.99 13.28
C SER A 118 5.41 4.94 12.09
#